data_AF-A0A842T8X5-F1
#
_entry.id   AF-A0A842T8X5-F1
#
_cell.length_a   1.000
_cell.length_b   1.000
_cell.length_c   1.000
_cell.angle_alpha   90.00
_cell.angle_beta   90.00
_cell.angle_gamma   90.00
#
_symmetry.space_group_name_H-M   'P 1'
#
loop_
_entity.id
_entity.type
_entity.pdbx_description
1 polymer ?
#
loop_
_entity_poly.entity_id
_entity_poly.type
_entity_poly.pdbx_seq_one_letter_code
_entity_poly.pdbx_strand_id
1 'polypeptide(L)' 'MEEKEKVLLNNEALSKEDFEKKKKELEEQVGVKVVKISEGKYKTRLQG' A
#
# COMPACT_ATOMS: atom_id res chain seq x y z
N MET A 1 -3.59 -2.24 -24.62
CA MET A 1 -3.10 -3.08 -23.50
C MET A 1 -3.50 -2.36 -22.24
N GLU A 2 -4.43 -2.91 -21.46
CA GLU A 2 -4.74 -2.35 -20.14
C GLU A 2 -3.54 -2.61 -19.23
N GLU A 3 -2.71 -1.58 -19.04
CA GLU A 3 -1.74 -1.54 -17.96
C GLU A 3 -2.54 -1.60 -16.66
N LYS A 4 -2.75 -2.81 -16.14
CA LYS A 4 -3.12 -3.01 -14.75
C LYS A 4 -1.97 -2.40 -13.95
N GLU A 5 -2.10 -1.13 -13.57
CA GLU A 5 -1.20 -0.43 -12.66
C GLU A 5 -1.11 -1.26 -11.37
N LYS A 6 -0.08 -2.10 -11.29
CA LYS A 6 0.19 -2.91 -10.11
C LYS A 6 0.77 -1.98 -9.06
N VAL A 7 0.11 -1.88 -7.93
CA VAL A 7 0.58 -1.12 -6.79
C VAL A 7 1.42 -2.07 -5.92
N LEU A 8 2.64 -1.69 -5.60
CA LEU A 8 3.52 -2.44 -4.72
C LEU A 8 3.37 -1.91 -3.29
N LEU A 9 2.92 -2.72 -2.35
CA LEU A 9 2.90 -2.40 -0.92
C LEU A 9 3.85 -3.36 -0.20
N ASN A 10 4.88 -2.86 0.47
CA ASN A 10 5.88 -3.71 1.14
C ASN A 10 6.52 -4.76 0.20
N ASN A 11 6.79 -4.37 -1.05
CA ASN A 11 7.26 -5.24 -2.15
C ASN A 11 6.26 -6.31 -2.62
N GLU A 12 5.03 -6.28 -2.14
CA GLU A 12 3.95 -7.15 -2.59
C GLU A 12 3.15 -6.45 -3.69
N ALA A 13 3.01 -7.09 -4.86
CA ALA A 13 2.23 -6.56 -5.96
C ALA A 13 0.75 -6.82 -5.75
N LEU A 14 -0.01 -5.74 -5.60
CA LEU A 14 -1.44 -5.73 -5.36
C LEU A 14 -2.16 -5.03 -6.52
N SER A 15 -3.40 -5.42 -6.73
CA SER A 15 -4.34 -4.63 -7.54
C SER A 15 -4.70 -3.34 -6.78
N LYS A 16 -5.22 -2.33 -7.48
CA LYS A 16 -5.70 -1.10 -6.82
C LYS A 16 -6.72 -1.39 -5.72
N GLU A 17 -7.68 -2.28 -5.98
CA GLU A 17 -8.71 -2.67 -5.00
C GLU A 17 -8.12 -3.35 -3.76
N ASP A 18 -7.22 -4.32 -3.94
CA ASP A 18 -6.54 -5.02 -2.84
C ASP A 18 -5.66 -4.07 -2.04
N PHE A 19 -4.98 -3.14 -2.73
CA PHE A 19 -4.17 -2.12 -2.09
C PHE A 19 -5.00 -1.21 -1.19
N GLU A 20 -6.17 -0.73 -1.64
CA GLU A 20 -7.02 0.13 -0.82
C GLU A 20 -7.54 -0.60 0.43
N LYS A 21 -7.93 -1.88 0.29
CA LYS A 21 -8.34 -2.72 1.43
C LYS A 21 -7.19 -2.90 2.41
N LYS A 22 -6.04 -3.40 1.96
CA LYS A 22 -4.86 -3.61 2.81
C LYS A 22 -4.37 -2.31 3.43
N LYS A 23 -4.36 -1.22 2.69
CA LYS A 23 -3.99 0.11 3.21
C LYS A 23 -4.89 0.48 4.38
N LYS A 24 -6.21 0.34 4.24
CA LYS A 24 -7.15 0.64 5.31
C LYS A 24 -6.94 -0.27 6.51
N GLU A 25 -6.83 -1.59 6.30
CA GLU A 25 -6.56 -2.56 7.38
C GLU A 25 -5.26 -2.25 8.13
N LEU A 26 -4.22 -1.82 7.41
CA LEU A 26 -2.93 -1.47 7.99
C LEU A 26 -2.97 -0.11 8.70
N GLU A 27 -3.67 0.89 8.18
CA GLU A 27 -3.84 2.19 8.86
C GLU A 27 -4.82 2.14 10.04
N GLU A 28 -5.70 1.13 10.11
CA GLU A 28 -6.50 0.83 11.30
C GLU A 28 -5.68 0.23 12.43
N GLN A 29 -4.51 -0.37 12.14
CA GLN A 29 -3.58 -0.81 13.18
C GLN A 29 -2.94 0.40 13.86
N VAL A 30 -3.11 0.48 15.18
CA VAL A 30 -2.57 1.59 15.99
C VAL A 30 -1.07 1.70 15.79
N GLY A 31 -0.63 2.89 15.36
CA GLY A 31 0.79 3.16 15.15
C GLY A 31 1.33 2.61 13.83
N VAL A 32 0.52 2.24 12.85
CA VAL A 32 0.97 1.88 11.50
C VAL A 32 0.42 2.90 10.49
N LYS A 33 1.29 3.34 9.57
CA LYS A 33 0.94 4.26 8.49
C LYS A 33 1.50 3.78 7.16
N VAL A 34 0.69 3.83 6.10
CA VAL A 34 1.14 3.51 4.75
C VAL A 34 1.65 4.78 4.07
N VAL A 35 2.92 4.77 3.66
CA VAL A 35 3.57 5.91 3.00
C VAL A 35 3.97 5.56 1.57
N LYS A 36 3.74 6.49 0.64
CA LYS A 36 4.21 6.37 -0.74
C LYS A 36 5.71 6.60 -0.79
N ILE A 37 6.46 5.67 -1.35
CA ILE A 37 7.92 5.77 -1.54
C ILE A 37 8.23 6.24 -2.96
N SER A 38 7.48 5.74 -3.94
CA SER A 38 7.67 6.05 -5.36
C SER A 38 6.34 5.88 -6.10
N GLU A 39 6.28 6.24 -7.37
CA GLU A 39 5.10 6.00 -8.19
C GLU A 39 4.74 4.52 -8.21
N GLY A 40 3.50 4.20 -7.83
CA GLY A 40 3.04 2.82 -7.65
C GLY A 40 3.71 2.02 -6.52
N LYS A 41 4.55 2.61 -5.66
CA LYS A 41 5.24 1.90 -4.55
C LYS A 41 4.98 2.52 -3.19
N TYR A 42 4.56 1.70 -2.24
CA TYR A 42 4.16 2.06 -0.89
C TYR A 42 4.84 1.13 0.12
N LYS A 43 5.09 1.64 1.34
CA LYS A 43 5.51 0.83 2.48
C LYS A 43 4.71 1.17 3.72
N THR A 44 4.58 0.21 4.62
CA THR A 44 4.14 0.49 5.99
C THR A 44 5.29 1.07 6.79
N ARG A 45 4.97 1.98 7.71
CA ARG A 45 5.90 2.57 8.66
C ARG A 45 5.20 2.70 10.00
N LEU A 46 5.90 2.45 11.10
CA LEU A 46 5.36 2.71 12.42
C LEU A 46 5.31 4.22 12.69
N GLN A 47 4.17 4.70 13.18
CA GLN A 47 3.96 6.04 13.70
C GLN A 47 4.29 5.99 15.20
N GLY A 48 5.54 6.32 15.52
CA GLY A 48 5.98 6.56 16.90
C GLY A 48 5.56 7.92 17.42
#